data_AF-A0A427HCP5-F1
#
_entry.id   AF-A0A427HCP5-F1
#
_cell.length_a   1.000
_cell.length_b   1.000
_cell.length_c   1.000
_cell.angle_alpha   90.00
_cell.angle_beta   90.00
_cell.angle_gamma   90.00
#
_symmetry.space_group_name_H-M   'P 1'
#
loop_
_entity.id
_entity.type
_entity.pdbx_description
1 polymer ?
#
loop_
_entity_poly.entity_id
_entity_poly.type
_entity_poly.pdbx_seq_one_letter_code
_entity_poly.pdbx_strand_id
1 'polypeptide(L)' 'MENNIIETLIELTHRGNDDVKIAAISALGDYKVTVEQQNAINRLLELCKDPNRDVAVSAIKALSKLSEHF' A
#
# COMPACT_ATOMS: atom_id res chain seq x y z
N MET A 1 -0.05 18.85 -2.52
CA MET A 1 0.68 18.06 -3.54
C MET A 1 0.91 16.63 -3.07
N GLU A 2 1.33 16.41 -1.82
CA GLU A 2 1.54 15.06 -1.25
C GLU A 2 0.27 14.18 -1.21
N ASN A 3 -0.91 14.76 -0.93
CA ASN A 3 -2.18 14.01 -0.99
C ASN A 3 -2.44 13.36 -2.36
N ASN A 4 -2.03 14.02 -3.45
CA ASN A 4 -2.20 13.50 -4.81
C ASN A 4 -1.32 12.25 -5.03
N ILE A 5 -0.12 12.19 -4.43
CA ILE A 5 0.77 11.03 -4.55
C ILE A 5 0.13 9.81 -3.90
N ILE A 6 -0.37 9.94 -2.67
CA ILE A 6 -0.95 8.82 -1.92
C ILE A 6 -2.25 8.33 -2.58
N GLU A 7 -3.12 9.25 -3.00
CA GLU A 7 -4.34 8.91 -3.75
C GLU A 7 -4.00 8.14 -5.03
N THR A 8 -3.04 8.61 -5.82
CA THR A 8 -2.57 7.93 -7.03
C THR A 8 -2.04 6.53 -6.70
N LEU A 9 -1.23 6.37 -5.65
CA LEU A 9 -0.70 5.06 -5.27
C LEU A 9 -1.82 4.12 -4.82
N ILE A 10 -2.80 4.59 -4.05
CA ILE A 10 -3.98 3.80 -3.68
C ILE A 10 -4.71 3.32 -4.93
N GLU A 11 -5.01 4.22 -5.88
CA GLU A 11 -5.67 3.88 -7.15
C GLU A 11 -4.89 2.80 -7.93
N LEU A 12 -3.56 2.89 -7.97
CA LEU A 12 -2.72 1.91 -8.64
C LEU A 12 -2.80 0.52 -7.98
N THR A 13 -3.11 0.43 -6.68
CA THR A 13 -3.36 -0.87 -6.01
C THR A 13 -4.66 -1.56 -6.44
N HIS A 14 -5.54 -0.89 -7.19
CA HIS A 14 -6.76 -1.47 -7.73
C HIS A 14 -6.60 -2.01 -9.16
N ARG A 15 -5.43 -1.81 -9.78
CA ARG A 15 -5.17 -2.28 -11.15
C ARG A 15 -5.04 -3.80 -11.16
N GLY A 16 -5.52 -4.41 -12.24
CA GLY A 16 -5.47 -5.87 -12.43
C GLY A 16 -4.08 -6.42 -12.80
N ASN A 17 -3.12 -5.56 -13.13
CA ASN A 17 -1.73 -5.97 -13.32
C ASN A 17 -1.05 -6.03 -11.95
N ASP A 18 -0.64 -7.23 -11.54
CA ASP A 18 -0.07 -7.44 -10.21
C ASP A 18 1.30 -6.78 -10.02
N ASP A 19 2.11 -6.60 -11.08
CA ASP A 19 3.38 -5.87 -10.97
C ASP A 19 3.14 -4.39 -10.62
N VAL A 20 2.17 -3.74 -11.28
CA VAL A 20 1.76 -2.36 -10.97
C VAL A 20 1.20 -2.28 -9.55
N LYS A 21 0.38 -3.25 -9.16
CA LYS A 21 -0.21 -3.33 -7.82
C LYS A 21 0.88 -3.46 -6.74
N ILE A 22 1.83 -4.37 -6.93
CA ILE A 22 2.96 -4.64 -6.01
C ILE A 22 3.88 -3.42 -5.90
N ALA A 23 4.17 -2.75 -7.02
CA ALA A 23 4.97 -1.53 -7.01
C ALA A 23 4.30 -0.41 -6.21
N ALA A 24 2.98 -0.22 -6.38
CA ALA A 24 2.22 0.77 -5.63
C ALA A 24 2.16 0.45 -4.13
N ILE A 25 1.94 -0.82 -3.77
CA ILE A 25 1.99 -1.28 -2.37
C ILE A 25 3.35 -0.99 -1.74
N SER A 26 4.44 -1.33 -2.45
CA SER A 26 5.80 -1.09 -1.95
C SER A 26 6.05 0.40 -1.72
N ALA A 27 5.65 1.24 -2.68
CA ALA A 27 5.76 2.68 -2.58
C ALA A 27 4.94 3.27 -1.42
N LEU A 28 3.74 2.75 -1.15
CA LEU A 28 2.94 3.16 0.02
C LEU A 28 3.63 2.85 1.34
N GLY A 29 4.41 1.77 1.42
CA GLY A 29 5.20 1.44 2.62
C GLY A 29 6.49 2.27 2.77
N ASP A 30 7.07 2.71 1.66
CA ASP A 30 8.30 3.54 1.65
C ASP A 30 7.99 5.03 1.82
N TYR A 31 6.82 5.47 1.36
CA TYR A 31 6.31 6.78 1.68
C TYR A 31 6.02 6.79 3.19
N LYS A 32 6.47 7.81 3.92
CA LYS A 32 6.21 7.97 5.37
C LYS A 32 4.73 8.28 5.60
N VAL A 33 3.86 7.34 5.24
CA VAL A 33 2.42 7.48 5.33
C VAL A 33 2.11 7.66 6.80
N THR A 34 1.62 8.84 7.17
CA THR A 34 1.23 9.16 8.53
C THR A 34 -0.15 8.57 8.82
N VAL A 35 -0.49 8.49 10.10
CA VAL A 35 -1.80 7.99 10.57
C VAL A 35 -2.99 8.73 9.92
N GLU A 36 -2.77 9.96 9.44
CA GLU A 36 -3.77 10.78 8.75
C GLU A 36 -4.21 10.17 7.40
N GLN A 37 -3.50 9.18 6.88
CA GLN A 37 -3.79 8.51 5.60
C GLN A 37 -4.39 7.11 5.84
N GLN A 38 -5.41 7.06 6.69
CA GLN A 38 -6.16 5.85 7.05
C GLN A 38 -6.61 5.03 5.82
N ASN A 39 -6.92 5.69 4.70
CA ASN A 39 -7.30 5.02 3.46
C ASN A 39 -6.20 4.10 2.91
N ALA A 40 -4.92 4.52 2.98
CA ALA A 40 -3.79 3.69 2.55
C ALA A 40 -3.63 2.47 3.46
N ILE A 41 -3.73 2.67 4.78
CA ILE A 41 -3.64 1.58 5.76
C ILE A 41 -4.76 0.56 5.57
N ASN A 42 -6.01 1.02 5.43
CA ASN A 42 -7.15 0.16 5.18
C ASN A 42 -6.97 -0.65 3.89
N ARG A 43 -6.51 -0.01 2.83
CA ARG A 43 -6.25 -0.68 1.56
C ARG A 43 -5.17 -1.75 1.67
N LEU A 44 -4.08 -1.47 2.38
CA LEU A 44 -3.02 -2.45 2.63
C LEU A 44 -3.54 -3.64 3.46
N LEU A 45 -4.40 -3.40 4.47
CA LEU A 45 -5.03 -4.47 5.25
C LEU A 45 -5.95 -5.37 4.42
N GLU A 46 -6.68 -4.81 3.44
CA GLU A 46 -7.45 -5.60 2.48
C GLU A 46 -6.53 -6.49 1.62
N LEU A 47 -5.43 -5.91 1.12
CA LEU A 47 -4.49 -6.59 0.23
C LEU A 47 -3.71 -7.72 0.93
N CYS A 48 -3.59 -7.70 2.26
CA CYS A 48 -3.08 -8.85 3.03
C CYS A 48 -3.91 -10.13 2.84
N LYS A 49 -5.15 -10.01 2.33
CA LYS A 49 -6.05 -11.14 2.03
C LYS A 49 -6.16 -11.43 0.53
N ASP A 50 -5.35 -10.78 -0.32
CA ASP A 50 -5.36 -11.01 -1.76
C ASP A 50 -4.95 -12.47 -2.06
N PRO A 51 -5.65 -13.17 -2.98
CA PRO A 51 -5.32 -14.55 -3.33
C PRO A 51 -3.95 -14.69 -4.01
N ASN A 52 -3.42 -13.60 -4.61
CA ASN A 52 -2.06 -13.59 -5.11
C ASN A 52 -1.09 -13.42 -3.92
N ARG A 53 -0.29 -14.47 -3.69
CA ARG A 53 0.73 -14.52 -2.63
C ARG A 53 1.67 -13.31 -2.66
N ASP A 54 2.13 -12.88 -3.82
CA ASP A 54 3.13 -11.82 -3.93
C ASP A 54 2.53 -10.45 -3.59
N VAL A 55 1.25 -10.25 -3.92
CA VAL A 55 0.47 -9.08 -3.51
C VAL A 55 0.30 -9.06 -1.99
N ALA A 56 -0.16 -10.16 -1.40
CA ALA A 56 -0.36 -10.28 0.05
C ALA A 56 0.94 -10.08 0.83
N VAL A 57 2.04 -10.70 0.40
CA VAL A 57 3.37 -10.52 1.01
C VAL A 57 3.84 -9.08 0.92
N SER A 58 3.62 -8.40 -0.20
CA SER A 58 3.99 -7.00 -0.37
C SER A 58 3.21 -6.09 0.58
N ALA A 59 1.91 -6.35 0.77
CA ALA A 59 1.06 -5.57 1.67
C ALA A 59 1.50 -5.71 3.13
N ILE A 60 1.82 -6.93 3.58
CA ILE A 60 2.37 -7.20 4.92
C ILE A 60 3.69 -6.45 5.12
N LYS A 61 4.59 -6.48 4.13
CA LYS A 61 5.87 -5.75 4.20
C LYS A 61 5.66 -4.25 4.29
N ALA A 62 4.74 -3.68 3.51
CA ALA A 62 4.43 -2.26 3.55
C ALA A 62 3.91 -1.84 4.93
N LEU A 63 2.97 -2.61 5.51
CA LEU A 63 2.48 -2.36 6.88
C LEU A 63 3.58 -2.45 7.93
N SER A 64 4.52 -3.41 7.79
CA SER A 64 5.68 -3.51 8.67
C SER A 64 6.55 -2.26 8.64
N LYS A 65 6.83 -1.70 7.45
CA LYS A 65 7.58 -0.44 7.31
C LYS A 65 6.86 0.72 7.96
N LEU A 66 5.55 0.84 7.74
CA LEU A 66 4.75 1.90 8.34
C LEU A 66 4.73 1.82 9.87
N SER A 67 4.77 0.60 10.45
CA SER A 67 4.80 0.40 11.91
C SER A 67 6.01 1.05 12.60
N GLU A 68 7.12 1.29 11.89
CA GLU A 68 8.30 1.99 12.42
C GLU A 68 8.09 3.51 12.58
N HIS A 69 6.93 4.02 12.14
CA HIS A 69 6.57 5.44 12.15
C HIS A 69 5.40 5.77 13.08
N PHE A 70 4.91 4.80 13.86
CA PHE A 70 3.92 4.96 14.93
C PHE A 70 4.60 4.94 16.31
#